data_AF-A0A3C1V3A8-F1
#
_entry.id   AF-A0A3C1V3A8-F1
#
_cell.length_a   1.000
_cell.length_b   1.000
_cell.length_c   1.000
_cell.angle_alpha   90.00
_cell.angle_beta   90.00
_cell.angle_gamma   90.00
#
_symmetry.space_group_name_H-M   'P 1'
#
loop_
_entity.id
_entity.type
_entity.pdbx_description
1 polymer ?
#
loop_
_entity_poly.entity_id
_entity_poly.type
_entity_poly.pdbx_seq_one_letter_code
_entity_poly.pdbx_strand_id
1 'polypeptide(L)'
;GYFPTYTLGNIFSAQIMDAARQAGVGLGEQIRAGDFAPLLHWLHQHIHASGRTLKSEALVEKVSGKSVSEKYLVESLYRRYGPLHGLSADPAESLV
;
A
#
# COMPACT_ATOMS: atom_id res chain seq x y z
N GLY A 1 18.42 16.15 -1.40
CA GLY A 1 17.95 14.75 -1.46
C GLY A 1 16.45 14.64 -1.37
N TYR A 2 15.71 15.25 -2.30
CA TYR A 2 14.24 15.14 -2.35
C TYR A 2 13.80 13.91 -3.15
N PHE A 3 14.51 13.58 -4.23
CA PHE A 3 14.16 12.45 -5.10
C PHE A 3 13.89 11.10 -4.39
N PRO A 4 14.66 10.68 -3.36
CA PRO A 4 14.38 9.43 -2.67
C PRO A 4 13.00 9.36 -1.99
N THR A 5 12.36 10.50 -1.71
CA THR A 5 11.04 10.52 -1.08
C THR A 5 9.94 9.96 -1.99
N TYR A 6 10.13 10.00 -3.31
CA TYR A 6 9.19 9.36 -4.25
C TYR A 6 9.22 7.84 -4.12
N THR A 7 10.42 7.25 -4.03
CA THR A 7 10.57 5.81 -3.80
C THR A 7 9.99 5.41 -2.45
N LEU A 8 10.28 6.17 -1.39
CA LEU A 8 9.69 5.94 -0.07
C LEU A 8 8.17 6.07 -0.10
N GLY A 9 7.63 7.05 -0.82
CA GLY A 9 6.19 7.22 -1.02
C GLY A 9 5.54 6.02 -1.68
N ASN A 10 6.17 5.44 -2.71
CA ASN A 10 5.69 4.21 -3.35
C ASN A 10 5.68 3.03 -2.37
N ILE A 11 6.76 2.84 -1.61
CA ILE A 11 6.85 1.78 -0.59
C ILE A 11 5.74 1.94 0.47
N PHE A 12 5.61 3.12 1.04
CA PHE A 12 4.59 3.41 2.05
C PHE A 12 3.17 3.22 1.49
N SER A 13 2.91 3.68 0.27
CA SER A 13 1.58 3.56 -0.34
C SER A 13 1.14 2.10 -0.50
N ALA A 14 2.05 1.21 -0.93
CA ALA A 14 1.74 -0.20 -1.11
C ALA A 14 1.43 -0.88 0.23
N GLN A 15 2.22 -0.59 1.26
CA GLN A 15 2.00 -1.13 2.61
C GLN A 15 0.73 -0.58 3.28
N ILE A 16 0.41 0.70 3.08
CA ILE A 16 -0.84 1.30 3.57
C ILE A 16 -2.05 0.68 2.88
N MET A 17 -1.98 0.45 1.56
CA MET A 17 -3.05 -0.19 0.80
C MET A 17 -3.28 -1.63 1.23
N ASP A 18 -2.21 -2.36 1.57
CA ASP A 18 -2.32 -3.69 2.16
C ASP A 18 -3.00 -3.65 3.55
N ALA A 19 -2.59 -2.71 4.41
CA ALA A 19 -3.21 -2.52 5.72
C ALA A 19 -4.72 -2.18 5.63
N ALA A 20 -5.11 -1.31 4.70
CA ALA A 20 -6.52 -0.98 4.45
C ALA A 20 -7.31 -2.23 4.01
N ARG A 21 -6.72 -3.07 3.15
CA ARG A 21 -7.33 -4.33 2.72
C ARG A 21 -7.53 -5.30 3.89
N GLN A 22 -6.51 -5.46 4.74
CA GLN A 22 -6.58 -6.31 5.93
C GLN A 22 -7.62 -5.79 6.94
N ALA A 23 -7.82 -4.47 7.01
CA ALA A 23 -8.86 -3.84 7.81
C ALA A 23 -10.29 -3.98 7.22
N GLY A 24 -10.46 -4.70 6.10
CA GLY A 24 -11.76 -4.95 5.48
C GLY A 24 -12.30 -3.80 4.64
N VAL A 25 -11.47 -2.81 4.27
CA VAL A 25 -11.89 -1.76 3.33
C VAL A 25 -12.17 -2.39 1.98
N GLY A 26 -13.35 -2.12 1.41
CA GLY A 26 -13.85 -2.74 0.17
C GLY A 26 -13.19 -2.23 -1.11
N LEU A 27 -11.86 -2.33 -1.22
CA LEU A 27 -11.06 -1.74 -2.30
C LEU A 27 -11.39 -2.25 -3.71
N GLY A 28 -11.97 -3.44 -3.87
CA GLY A 28 -12.26 -4.01 -5.18
C GLY A 28 -13.54 -3.46 -5.79
N GLU A 29 -14.68 -3.91 -5.28
CA GLU A 29 -15.99 -3.55 -5.82
C GLU A 29 -16.33 -2.07 -5.64
N GLN A 30 -15.97 -1.44 -4.51
CA GLN A 30 -16.30 -0.03 -4.28
C GLN A 30 -15.54 0.88 -5.24
N ILE A 31 -14.25 0.62 -5.47
CA ILE A 31 -13.46 1.37 -6.46
C ILE A 31 -14.02 1.15 -7.88
N ARG A 32 -14.40 -0.08 -8.25
CA ARG A 32 -15.04 -0.33 -9.56
C ARG A 32 -16.36 0.41 -9.73
N ALA A 33 -17.13 0.57 -8.65
CA ALA A 33 -18.36 1.35 -8.64
C ALA A 33 -18.13 2.87 -8.57
N GLY A 34 -16.88 3.33 -8.49
CA GLY A 34 -16.54 4.75 -8.33
C GLY A 34 -16.75 5.29 -6.90
N ASP A 35 -17.02 4.42 -5.92
CA ASP A 35 -17.13 4.79 -4.52
C ASP A 35 -15.78 4.68 -3.82
N PHE A 36 -15.20 5.84 -3.50
CA PHE A 36 -13.94 5.96 -2.77
C PHE A 36 -14.13 6.36 -1.31
N ALA A 37 -15.38 6.62 -0.87
CA ALA A 37 -15.65 7.14 0.46
C ALA A 37 -15.14 6.21 1.58
N PRO A 38 -15.25 4.87 1.48
CA PRO A 38 -14.75 3.95 2.50
C PRO A 38 -13.21 4.02 2.67
N LEU A 39 -12.48 4.04 1.55
CA LEU A 39 -11.02 4.18 1.59
C LEU A 39 -10.61 5.55 2.14
N LEU A 40 -11.24 6.63 1.66
CA LEU A 40 -10.95 7.97 2.15
C LEU A 40 -11.24 8.12 3.63
N HIS A 41 -12.34 7.57 4.14
CA HIS A 41 -12.69 7.58 5.55
C HIS A 41 -11.62 6.88 6.39
N TRP A 42 -11.20 5.68 5.96
CA TRP A 42 -10.14 4.94 6.63
C TRP A 42 -8.81 5.72 6.63
N LEU A 43 -8.42 6.31 5.50
CA LEU A 43 -7.21 7.14 5.41
C LEU A 43 -7.30 8.38 6.31
N HIS A 44 -8.47 9.01 6.41
CA HIS A 44 -8.67 10.13 7.33
C HIS A 44 -8.41 9.73 8.79
N GLN A 45 -8.96 8.61 9.22
CA GLN A 45 -8.85 8.15 10.60
C GLN A 45 -7.45 7.66 10.95
N HIS A 46 -6.81 6.91 10.06
CA HIS A 46 -5.57 6.20 10.37
C HIS A 46 -4.30 6.94 9.94
N ILE A 47 -4.38 7.78 8.89
CA ILE A 47 -3.22 8.46 8.32
C ILE A 47 -3.34 9.98 8.50
N HIS A 48 -4.34 10.62 7.89
CA HIS A 48 -4.39 12.07 7.77
C HIS A 48 -4.59 12.77 9.13
N ALA A 49 -5.42 12.22 10.03
CA ALA A 49 -5.67 12.79 11.35
C ALA A 49 -4.41 12.93 12.23
N SER A 50 -3.38 12.12 11.98
CA SER A 50 -2.13 12.19 12.74
C SER A 50 -1.28 13.43 12.38
N GLY A 51 -1.49 14.03 11.20
CA GLY A 51 -0.70 15.17 10.74
C GLY A 51 0.81 14.92 10.87
N ARG A 52 1.53 15.80 11.58
CA ARG A 52 2.97 15.69 11.85
C ARG A 52 3.32 15.14 13.24
N THR A 53 2.36 14.56 13.96
CA THR A 53 2.58 14.05 15.32
C THR A 53 3.46 12.79 15.35
N LEU A 54 3.54 12.07 14.23
CA LEU A 54 4.38 10.89 14.04
C LEU A 54 5.33 11.09 12.86
N LYS A 55 6.50 10.45 12.93
CA LYS A 55 7.36 10.26 11.75
C LYS A 55 6.67 9.32 10.76
N SER A 56 6.94 9.48 9.47
CA SER A 56 6.28 8.71 8.40
C SER A 56 6.40 7.20 8.59
N GLU A 57 7.60 6.69 8.88
CA GLU A 57 7.82 5.26 9.13
C GLU A 57 6.99 4.78 10.34
N ALA A 58 7.08 5.47 11.47
CA ALA A 58 6.31 5.12 12.66
C ALA A 58 4.78 5.14 12.43
N LEU A 59 4.29 6.04 11.57
CA LEU A 59 2.88 6.06 11.17
C LEU A 59 2.51 4.82 10.34
N VAL A 60 3.31 4.48 9.34
CA VAL A 60 3.09 3.29 8.50
C VAL A 60 3.17 2.01 9.33
N GLU A 61 4.12 1.91 10.25
CA GLU A 61 4.24 0.76 11.16
C GLU A 61 3.04 0.64 12.10
N LYS A 62 2.59 1.76 12.67
CA LYS A 62 1.40 1.81 13.52
C LYS A 62 0.15 1.31 12.80
N VAL A 63 -0.05 1.72 11.55
CA VAL A 63 -1.26 1.38 10.79
C VAL A 63 -1.20 -0.02 10.18
N SER A 64 -0.02 -0.47 9.75
CA SER A 64 0.15 -1.81 9.15
C SER A 64 0.48 -2.92 10.15
N GLY A 65 0.87 -2.57 11.38
CA GLY A 65 1.30 -3.53 12.40
C GLY A 65 2.62 -4.24 12.09
N LYS A 66 3.37 -3.78 11.09
CA LYS A 66 4.63 -4.37 10.61
C LYS A 66 5.64 -3.27 10.31
N SER A 67 6.93 -3.58 10.44
CA SER A 67 7.99 -2.68 9.98
C SER A 67 7.84 -2.33 8.50
N VAL A 68 8.32 -1.14 8.12
CA VAL A 68 8.31 -0.73 6.70
C VAL A 68 9.09 -1.73 5.88
N SER A 69 8.53 -2.16 4.74
CA SER A 69 9.24 -3.00 3.78
C SER A 69 8.81 -2.75 2.33
N GLU A 70 9.80 -2.77 1.45
CA GLU A 70 9.68 -2.75 -0.01
C GLU A 70 8.89 -3.93 -0.58
N LYS A 71 8.77 -5.05 0.17
CA LYS A 71 8.08 -6.26 -0.30
C LYS A 71 6.66 -5.97 -0.79
N TYR A 72 5.93 -5.08 -0.09
CA TYR A 72 4.56 -4.73 -0.45
C TYR A 72 4.49 -4.04 -1.81
N LEU A 73 5.51 -3.21 -2.13
CA LEU A 73 5.61 -2.57 -3.44
C LEU A 73 5.95 -3.60 -4.51
N VAL A 74 6.92 -4.48 -4.27
CA VAL A 74 7.31 -5.53 -5.22
C VAL A 74 6.13 -6.45 -5.52
N GLU A 75 5.46 -6.99 -4.49
CA GLU A 75 4.26 -7.82 -4.61
C GLU A 75 3.14 -7.09 -5.38
N SER A 76 2.90 -5.81 -5.08
CA SER A 76 1.90 -5.01 -5.80
C SER A 76 2.23 -4.84 -7.29
N LEU A 77 3.51 -4.68 -7.63
CA LEU A 77 3.95 -4.53 -9.01
C LEU A 77 3.83 -5.85 -9.77
N TYR A 78 4.28 -6.96 -9.18
CA TYR A 78 4.15 -8.30 -9.79
C TYR A 78 2.69 -8.69 -9.98
N ARG A 79 1.84 -8.47 -8.97
CA ARG A 79 0.41 -8.74 -9.07
C ARG A 79 -0.26 -7.94 -10.20
N ARG A 80 0.20 -6.72 -10.47
CA ARG A 80 -0.37 -5.83 -11.49
C ARG A 80 0.19 -6.08 -12.90
N TYR A 81 1.49 -6.26 -13.01
CA TYR A 81 2.20 -6.25 -14.30
C TYR A 81 2.76 -7.62 -14.70
N GLY A 82 3.08 -8.49 -13.74
CA GLY A 82 3.66 -9.81 -14.01
C GLY A 82 2.85 -10.62 -15.04
N PRO A 83 1.54 -10.86 -14.81
CA PRO A 83 0.70 -11.59 -15.75
C PRO A 83 0.62 -10.98 -17.15
N LEU A 84 0.75 -9.65 -17.27
CA LEU A 84 0.72 -8.95 -18.56
C LEU A 84 2.01 -9.21 -19.39
N HIS A 85 3.07 -9.68 -18.73
CA HIS A 85 4.36 -9.96 -19.31
C HIS A 85 4.74 -11.46 -19.24
N GLY A 86 3.78 -12.34 -18.93
CA GLY A 86 4.02 -13.78 -18.84
C GLY A 86 4.80 -14.23 -17.60
N LEU A 87 4.88 -13.40 -16.57
CA LEU A 87 5.46 -13.73 -15.27
C LEU A 87 4.37 -14.13 -14.27
N SER A 88 4.74 -14.82 -13.18
CA SER A 88 3.79 -15.08 -12.08
C SER A 88 3.37 -13.77 -11.41
N ALA A 89 2.15 -13.75 -10.86
CA ALA A 89 1.69 -12.67 -10.01
C ALA A 89 2.39 -12.66 -8.64
N ASP A 90 3.03 -13.77 -8.27
CA ASP A 90 3.90 -13.88 -7.10
C ASP A 90 5.37 -13.69 -7.52
N PRO A 91 6.07 -12.68 -6.99
CA PRO A 91 7.49 -12.51 -7.25
C PRO A 91 8.34 -13.72 -6.83
N ALA A 92 7.93 -14.49 -5.82
CA ALA A 92 8.68 -15.65 -5.34
C ALA A 92 8.68 -16.82 -6.35
N GLU A 93 7.62 -16.95 -7.15
CA GLU A 93 7.52 -17.98 -8.19
C GLU A 93 8.21 -17.59 -9.50
N SER A 94 8.49 -16.30 -9.70
CA SER A 94 9.11 -15.78 -10.93
C SER A 94 10.64 -15.79 -10.91
N LEU A 95 11.25 -16.18 -9.79
CA LEU A 95 12.70 -16.26 -9.59
C LEU A 95 13.25 -17.69 -9.70
N VAL A 96 12.42 -18.64 -10.16
CA VAL A 96 12.78 -20.04 -10.46
C VAL A 96 12.78 -20.24 -11.97
#